data_AF-W1IT08-F1
#
_entry.id   AF-W1IT08-F1
#
_cell.length_a   1.000
_cell.length_b   1.000
_cell.length_c   1.000
_cell.angle_alpha   90.00
_cell.angle_beta   90.00
_cell.angle_gamma   90.00
#
_symmetry.space_group_name_H-M   'P 1'
#
loop_
_entity.id
_entity.type
_entity.pdbx_description
1 polymer ?
#
loop_
_entity_poly.entity_id
_entity_poly.type
_entity_poly.pdbx_seq_one_letter_code
_entity_poly.pdbx_strand_id
1 'polypeptide(L)'
;MMKNKQLKKLQKELDTLGLIEKDPDVVGYVLFNTRNRRFATLDENEFGMVIYADDIEEAYLATSRFAALMEIDFLPEPDKFDIAVIPVVENPLFGLMLKKTD
;
A
#
# COMPACT_ATOMS: atom_id res chain seq x y z
N MET A 1 -26.67 13.45 -16.80
CA MET A 1 -25.90 14.62 -16.32
C MET A 1 -25.46 14.53 -14.84
N MET A 2 -26.23 13.90 -13.93
CA MET A 2 -25.87 13.81 -12.49
C MET A 2 -24.70 12.85 -12.18
N LYS A 3 -24.61 11.71 -12.87
CA LYS A 3 -23.54 10.72 -12.69
C LYS A 3 -22.14 11.32 -12.85
N ASN A 4 -21.94 12.19 -13.85
CA ASN A 4 -20.66 12.87 -14.08
C ASN A 4 -20.33 13.91 -12.99
N LYS A 5 -21.34 14.55 -12.37
CA LYS A 5 -21.10 15.48 -11.25
C LYS A 5 -20.71 14.73 -9.98
N GLN A 6 -21.36 13.59 -9.70
CA GLN A 6 -21.03 12.74 -8.56
C GLN A 6 -19.64 12.13 -8.69
N LEU A 7 -19.28 11.61 -9.88
CA LEU A 7 -17.94 11.08 -10.13
C LEU A 7 -16.85 12.13 -9.93
N LYS A 8 -17.04 13.36 -10.44
CA LYS A 8 -16.08 14.46 -10.22
C LYS A 8 -15.95 14.84 -8.74
N LYS A 9 -17.04 14.79 -7.99
CA LYS A 9 -17.02 15.06 -6.54
C LYS A 9 -16.22 13.99 -5.80
N LEU A 10 -16.50 12.72 -6.07
CA LEU A 10 -15.77 11.59 -5.48
C LEU A 10 -14.28 11.67 -5.81
N GLN A 11 -13.93 11.93 -7.06
CA GLN A 11 -12.53 12.04 -7.46
C GLN A 11 -11.81 13.18 -6.74
N LYS A 12 -12.48 14.33 -6.54
CA LYS A 12 -11.93 15.45 -5.76
C LYS A 12 -11.77 15.08 -4.27
N GLU A 13 -12.69 14.32 -3.70
CA GLU A 13 -12.60 13.87 -2.31
C GLU A 13 -11.42 12.89 -2.12
N LEU A 14 -11.29 11.89 -3.00
CA LEU A 14 -10.16 10.95 -3.00
C LEU A 14 -8.82 11.68 -3.19
N ASP A 15 -8.79 12.68 -4.07
CA ASP A 15 -7.61 13.53 -4.28
C ASP A 15 -7.25 14.33 -3.02
N THR A 16 -8.25 14.94 -2.37
CA THR A 16 -8.06 15.71 -1.13
C THR A 16 -7.55 14.83 0.00
N LEU A 17 -7.96 13.57 0.04
CA LEU A 17 -7.50 12.57 1.00
C LEU A 17 -6.13 11.97 0.63
N GLY A 18 -5.53 12.35 -0.50
CA GLY A 18 -4.24 11.81 -0.96
C GLY A 18 -4.31 10.33 -1.35
N LEU A 19 -5.50 9.84 -1.72
CA LEU A 19 -5.74 8.45 -2.12
C LEU A 19 -5.53 8.22 -3.61
N ILE A 20 -5.42 9.30 -4.39
CA ILE A 20 -5.05 9.28 -5.79
C ILE A 20 -3.56 9.54 -5.89
N GLU A 21 -2.82 8.56 -6.42
CA GLU A 21 -1.41 8.75 -6.75
C GLU A 21 -1.29 9.73 -7.93
N LYS A 22 -0.39 10.69 -7.79
CA LYS A 22 -0.14 11.73 -8.80
C LYS A 22 1.20 11.54 -9.48
N ASP A 23 2.11 10.83 -8.83
CA ASP A 23 3.43 10.58 -9.34
C ASP A 23 3.40 9.40 -10.32
N PRO A 24 3.73 9.62 -11.61
CA PRO A 24 3.74 8.56 -12.61
C PRO A 24 4.83 7.51 -12.36
N ASP A 25 5.84 7.80 -11.54
CA ASP A 25 6.93 6.86 -11.24
C ASP A 25 6.55 5.85 -10.14
N VAL A 26 5.43 6.09 -9.44
CA VAL A 26 4.92 5.15 -8.43
C VAL A 26 4.23 3.98 -9.12
N VAL A 27 4.76 2.79 -8.90
CA VAL A 27 4.27 1.53 -9.48
C VAL A 27 3.31 0.80 -8.54
N GLY A 28 3.28 1.16 -7.26
CA GLY A 28 2.35 0.60 -6.29
C GLY A 28 2.65 1.01 -4.86
N TYR A 29 2.03 0.31 -3.91
CA TYR A 29 2.16 0.57 -2.48
C TYR A 29 2.35 -0.74 -1.71
N VAL A 30 3.26 -0.73 -0.76
CA VAL A 30 3.50 -1.86 0.15
C VAL A 30 3.01 -1.54 1.55
N LEU A 31 2.72 -2.60 2.30
CA LEU A 31 2.37 -2.54 3.72
C LEU A 31 3.62 -2.85 4.55
N PHE A 32 4.17 -1.84 5.21
CA PHE A 32 5.37 -1.98 6.01
C PHE A 32 5.05 -1.92 7.50
N ASN A 33 5.31 -3.01 8.22
CA ASN A 33 5.15 -3.05 9.66
C ASN A 33 6.34 -2.33 10.32
N THR A 34 6.04 -1.17 10.89
CA THR A 34 7.04 -0.26 11.48
C THR A 34 7.67 -0.81 12.76
N ARG A 35 6.99 -1.74 13.43
CA ARG A 35 7.47 -2.34 14.69
C ARG A 35 8.46 -3.47 14.44
N ASN A 36 8.11 -4.43 13.60
CA ASN A 36 8.99 -5.56 13.28
C ASN A 36 9.91 -5.28 12.07
N ARG A 37 9.69 -4.17 11.36
CA ARG A 37 10.47 -3.68 10.22
C ARG A 37 10.43 -4.61 9.00
N ARG A 38 9.27 -5.20 8.73
CA ARG A 38 9.05 -6.15 7.62
C ARG A 38 7.88 -5.76 6.74
N PHE A 39 7.87 -6.26 5.53
CA PHE A 39 6.76 -6.11 4.59
C PHE A 39 5.71 -7.19 4.81
N ALA A 40 4.43 -6.83 4.82
CA ALA A 40 3.37 -7.82 4.82
C ALA A 40 3.24 -8.44 3.42
N THR A 41 3.11 -9.76 3.34
CA THR A 41 2.84 -10.45 2.07
C THR A 41 1.35 -10.69 1.85
N LEU A 42 0.54 -10.57 2.91
CA LEU A 42 -0.89 -10.96 3.00
C LEU A 42 -1.16 -12.45 2.77
N ASP A 43 -0.13 -13.25 2.51
CA ASP A 43 -0.26 -14.70 2.55
C ASP A 43 -0.32 -15.17 3.99
N GLU A 44 -1.06 -16.25 4.22
CA GLU A 44 -1.13 -16.91 5.52
C GLU A 44 -0.28 -18.17 5.52
N ASN A 45 0.38 -18.45 6.64
CA ASN A 45 1.03 -19.74 6.87
C ASN A 45 0.00 -20.84 7.20
N GLU A 46 0.48 -22.06 7.43
CA GLU A 46 -0.36 -23.23 7.76
C GLU A 46 -1.22 -23.07 9.04
N PHE A 47 -0.95 -22.03 9.85
CA PHE A 47 -1.70 -21.70 11.06
C PHE A 47 -2.66 -20.51 10.87
N GLY A 48 -2.82 -19.99 9.65
CA GLY A 48 -3.67 -18.83 9.36
C GLY A 48 -3.05 -17.51 9.83
N MET A 49 -1.73 -17.45 10.02
CA MET A 49 -1.04 -16.21 10.43
C MET A 49 -0.40 -15.54 9.23
N VAL A 50 -0.57 -14.21 9.13
CA VAL A 50 0.04 -13.39 8.09
C VAL A 50 1.56 -13.56 8.07
N ILE A 51 2.09 -13.78 6.88
CA ILE A 51 3.51 -13.89 6.60
C ILE A 51 4.10 -12.50 6.36
N TYR A 52 5.32 -12.30 6.86
CA TYR A 52 6.09 -11.08 6.70
C TYR A 52 7.42 -11.38 6.05
N ALA A 53 7.77 -10.57 5.05
CA ALA A 53 9.02 -10.67 4.30
C ALA A 53 10.01 -9.56 4.69
N ASP A 54 11.30 -9.89 4.67
CA ASP A 54 12.38 -8.91 4.81
C ASP A 54 12.68 -8.21 3.46
N ASP A 55 12.33 -8.83 2.34
CA ASP A 55 12.49 -8.32 0.97
C ASP A 55 11.20 -7.67 0.45
N ILE A 56 11.33 -6.54 -0.24
CA ILE A 56 10.21 -5.83 -0.86
C ILE A 56 9.66 -6.57 -2.08
N GLU A 57 10.47 -7.40 -2.75
CA GLU A 57 10.03 -8.18 -3.91
C GLU A 57 9.04 -9.29 -3.53
N GLU A 58 9.03 -9.71 -2.26
CA GLU A 58 8.08 -10.68 -1.71
C GLU A 58 6.86 -10.01 -1.06
N ALA A 59 6.83 -8.67 -1.00
CA ALA A 59 5.77 -7.92 -0.37
C ALA A 59 4.48 -7.96 -1.18
N TYR A 60 3.35 -7.82 -0.49
CA TYR A 60 2.10 -7.46 -1.15
C TYR A 60 2.21 -6.08 -1.79
N LEU A 61 1.95 -5.99 -3.09
CA LEU A 61 1.98 -4.75 -3.86
C LEU A 61 0.55 -4.33 -4.26
N ALA A 62 0.03 -3.33 -3.57
CA ALA A 62 -1.26 -2.74 -3.89
C ALA A 62 -1.14 -1.77 -5.08
N THR A 63 -2.13 -1.81 -5.98
CA THR A 63 -2.18 -0.92 -7.15
C THR A 63 -2.56 0.53 -6.82
N SER A 64 -3.03 0.79 -5.59
CA SER A 64 -3.36 2.14 -5.12
C SER A 64 -3.24 2.25 -3.62
N ARG A 65 -3.03 3.47 -3.11
CA ARG A 65 -3.00 3.75 -1.67
C ARG A 65 -4.30 3.35 -0.99
N PHE A 66 -5.43 3.58 -1.67
CA PHE A 66 -6.74 3.18 -1.16
C PHE A 66 -6.85 1.67 -0.99
N ALA A 67 -6.43 0.89 -2.00
CA ALA A 67 -6.40 -0.57 -1.90
C ALA A 67 -5.52 -1.02 -0.73
N ALA A 68 -4.31 -0.47 -0.60
CA ALA A 68 -3.43 -0.80 0.52
C ALA A 68 -4.08 -0.52 1.90
N LEU A 69 -4.76 0.62 2.05
CA LEU A 69 -5.44 0.96 3.30
C LEU A 69 -6.58 -0.01 3.64
N MET A 70 -7.32 -0.50 2.63
CA MET A 70 -8.36 -1.50 2.84
C MET A 70 -7.79 -2.83 3.34
N GLU A 71 -6.58 -3.18 2.92
CA GLU A 71 -5.95 -4.43 3.34
C GLU A 71 -5.49 -4.42 4.80
N ILE A 72 -5.23 -3.24 5.38
CA ILE A 72 -4.80 -3.12 6.78
C ILE A 72 -5.84 -3.71 7.75
N ASP A 73 -7.12 -3.60 7.43
CA ASP A 73 -8.21 -4.10 8.28
C ASP A 73 -8.22 -5.64 8.38
N PHE A 74 -7.57 -6.35 7.45
CA PHE A 74 -7.45 -7.81 7.48
C PHE A 74 -6.23 -8.30 8.27
N LEU A 75 -5.34 -7.39 8.69
CA LEU A 75 -4.17 -7.76 9.47
C LEU A 75 -4.55 -8.03 10.94
N PRO A 76 -3.89 -9.00 11.59
CA PRO A 76 -4.14 -9.29 12.99
C PRO A 76 -3.77 -8.11 13.88
N GLU A 77 -4.43 -8.00 15.04
CA GLU A 77 -3.96 -7.11 16.10
C GLU A 77 -2.73 -7.73 16.79
N PRO A 78 -1.66 -6.96 17.08
CA PRO A 78 -1.57 -5.49 17.00
C PRO A 78 -1.09 -4.94 15.66
N ASP A 79 -0.65 -5.80 14.73
CA ASP A 79 0.09 -5.41 13.53
C ASP A 79 -0.64 -4.37 12.68
N LYS A 80 -1.97 -4.45 12.58
CA LYS A 80 -2.79 -3.46 11.85
C LYS A 80 -2.55 -2.01 12.27
N PHE A 81 -2.17 -1.77 13.53
CA PHE A 81 -1.90 -0.43 14.05
C PHE A 81 -0.46 0.05 13.78
N ASP A 82 0.43 -0.89 13.45
CA ASP A 82 1.86 -0.64 13.23
C ASP A 82 2.21 -0.61 11.72
N ILE A 83 1.24 -0.65 10.81
CA ILE A 83 1.47 -0.59 9.35
C ILE A 83 1.57 0.84 8.83
N ALA A 84 2.62 1.09 8.06
CA ALA A 84 2.74 2.22 7.15
C ALA A 84 2.47 1.78 5.70
N VAL A 85 1.66 2.54 4.98
CA VAL A 85 1.49 2.40 3.52
C VAL A 85 2.56 3.22 2.83
N ILE A 86 3.49 2.56 2.14
CA ILE A 86 4.65 3.23 1.53
C ILE A 86 4.57 3.09 0.00
N PRO A 87 4.65 4.20 -0.76
CA PRO A 87 4.73 4.14 -2.21
C PRO A 87 6.04 3.49 -2.66
N VAL A 88 5.97 2.76 -3.76
CA VAL A 88 7.09 2.03 -4.36
C VAL A 88 7.32 2.52 -5.78
N VAL A 89 8.59 2.62 -6.17
CA VAL A 89 9.05 2.93 -7.53
C VAL A 89 9.86 1.76 -8.05
N GLU A 90 9.85 1.57 -9.37
CA GLU A 90 10.70 0.58 -10.02
C GLU A 90 12.04 1.21 -10.42
N ASN A 91 13.15 0.60 -9.99
CA ASN A 91 14.50 0.99 -10.37
C ASN A 91 15.08 -0.05 -11.33
N PRO A 92 15.55 0.33 -12.53
CA PRO A 92 16.09 -0.63 -13.50
C PRO A 92 17.30 -1.47 -13.03
N LEU A 93 18.04 -1.02 -12.01
CA LEU A 93 19.23 -1.71 -11.50
C LEU A 93 18.98 -2.46 -10.19
N PHE A 94 17.98 -2.04 -9.42
CA PHE A 94 17.77 -2.51 -8.04
C PHE A 94 16.38 -3.10 -7.80
N GLY A 95 15.52 -3.18 -8.83
CA GLY A 95 14.16 -3.67 -8.70
C GLY A 95 13.25 -2.67 -7.97
N LEU A 96 12.30 -3.17 -7.21
CA LEU A 96 11.37 -2.36 -6.43
C LEU A 96 12.11 -1.63 -5.30
N MET A 97 11.83 -0.34 -5.16
CA MET A 97 12.40 0.49 -4.11
C MET A 97 11.32 1.35 -3.45
N LEU A 98 11.45 1.56 -2.15
CA LEU A 98 10.61 2.54 -1.46
C LEU A 98 10.86 3.92 -2.05
N LYS A 99 9.79 4.61 -2.41
CA LYS A 99 9.87 6.00 -2.84
C LYS A 99 10.37 6.84 -1.67
N LYS A 100 11.46 7.56 -1.88
CA LYS A 100 11.90 8.56 -0.92
C LYS A 100 10.86 9.67 -0.85
N THR A 101 10.37 9.93 0.35
CA THR A 101 9.71 11.21 0.66
C THR A 101 10.80 12.23 0.96
N ASP A 102 10.86 13.29 0.16
CA ASP A 102 11.68 14.48 0.45
C ASP A 102 11.18 15.23 1.70
#